data_AF-A0A1F7RSD5-F1
#
_entry.id   AF-A0A1F7RSD5-F1
#
_cell.length_a   1.000
_cell.length_b   1.000
_cell.length_c   1.000
_cell.angle_alpha   90.00
_cell.angle_beta   90.00
_cell.angle_gamma   90.00
#
_symmetry.space_group_name_H-M   'P 1'
#
loop_
_entity.id
_entity.type
_entity.pdbx_description
1 polymer ?
#
loop_
_entity_poly.entity_id
_entity_poly.type
_entity_poly.pdbx_seq_one_letter_code
_entity_poly.pdbx_strand_id
1 'polypeptide(L)'
;MRKKIKFEWEVPEEVFKEKLWKDEKEAVREIKRSTILDLVRRHKISLRRGAELLGITYRKFLDLMGEHRIPVFDYEKGWLDKELKNFPAFHEK
;
A
#
# COMPACT_ATOMS: atom_id res chain seq x y z
N MET A 1 15.97 -16.11 7.76
CA MET A 1 17.09 -15.19 8.06
C MET A 1 16.62 -13.75 7.95
N ARG A 2 17.02 -12.85 8.85
CA ARG A 2 16.73 -11.41 8.76
C ARG A 2 18.04 -10.69 8.49
N LYS A 3 18.07 -9.79 7.50
CA LYS A 3 19.21 -8.89 7.25
C LYS A 3 18.81 -7.48 7.67
N LYS A 4 19.69 -6.78 8.38
CA LYS A 4 19.50 -5.38 8.74
C LYS A 4 20.15 -4.53 7.67
N ILE A 5 19.38 -3.60 7.10
CA ILE A 5 19.87 -2.60 6.15
C ILE A 5 19.99 -1.29 6.91
N LYS A 6 21.15 -0.63 6.83
CA LYS A 6 21.33 0.77 7.24
C LYS A 6 21.30 1.62 5.99
N PHE A 7 20.54 2.71 6.04
CA PHE A 7 20.35 3.65 4.94
C PHE A 7 20.38 5.04 5.54
N GLU A 8 21.13 5.93 4.90
CA GLU A 8 21.22 7.35 5.24
C GLU A 8 20.77 8.13 4.02
N TRP A 9 19.95 9.15 4.26
CA TRP A 9 19.37 9.97 3.22
C TRP A 9 19.39 11.42 3.65
N GLU A 10 20.15 12.23 2.94
CA GLU A 10 20.08 13.68 3.04
C GLU A 10 18.81 14.16 2.34
N VAL A 11 17.92 14.76 3.13
CA VAL A 11 16.69 15.38 2.64
C VAL A 11 16.78 16.90 2.87
N PRO A 12 16.15 17.72 2.02
CA PRO A 12 16.09 19.16 2.23
C PRO A 12 15.44 19.49 3.57
N GLU A 13 15.94 20.49 4.31
CA GLU A 13 15.41 20.86 5.64
C GLU A 13 13.96 21.35 5.55
N GLU A 14 13.56 21.85 4.37
CA GLU A 14 12.22 22.30 4.02
C GLU A 14 11.15 21.24 4.33
N VAL A 15 11.47 19.94 4.19
CA VAL A 15 10.48 18.87 4.45
C VAL A 15 10.01 18.85 5.92
N PHE A 16 10.86 19.27 6.85
CA PHE A 16 10.53 19.38 8.26
C PHE A 16 9.95 20.78 8.60
N LYS A 17 10.43 21.84 7.93
CA LYS A 17 9.88 23.20 8.08
C LYS A 17 8.43 23.29 7.61
N GLU A 18 8.12 22.66 6.48
CA GLU A 18 6.77 22.57 5.89
C GLU A 18 5.90 21.51 6.57
N LYS A 19 6.44 20.78 7.55
CA LYS A 19 5.75 19.72 8.30
C LYS A 19 5.20 18.59 7.40
N LEU A 20 5.91 18.27 6.32
CA LEU A 20 5.64 17.06 5.53
C LEU A 20 5.87 15.81 6.39
N TRP A 21 6.91 15.86 7.24
CA TRP A 21 7.07 15.00 8.40
C TRP A 21 7.29 15.85 9.65
N LYS A 22 6.75 15.41 10.77
CA LYS A 22 6.92 16.06 12.08
C LYS A 22 8.32 15.89 12.64
N ASP A 23 8.89 14.70 12.44
CA ASP A 23 10.22 14.33 12.92
C ASP A 23 10.84 13.22 12.06
N GLU A 24 12.13 12.97 12.27
CA GLU A 24 12.88 11.91 11.58
C GLU A 24 12.27 10.52 11.81
N LYS A 25 11.67 10.26 12.97
CA LYS A 25 11.06 8.96 13.28
C LYS A 25 9.82 8.73 12.43
N GLU A 26 9.02 9.76 12.19
CA GLU A 26 7.89 9.73 11.27
C GLU A 26 8.36 9.51 9.84
N ALA A 27 9.38 10.24 9.39
CA ALA A 27 9.96 10.05 8.06
C ALA A 27 10.39 8.59 7.83
N VAL A 28 11.15 8.00 8.77
CA VAL A 28 11.57 6.59 8.68
C VAL A 28 10.38 5.63 8.65
N ARG A 29 9.33 5.87 9.44
CA ARG A 29 8.11 5.04 9.41
C ARG A 29 7.39 5.14 8.07
N GLU A 30 7.22 6.34 7.53
CA GLU A 30 6.53 6.58 6.25
C GLU A 30 7.32 5.99 5.07
N ILE A 31 8.64 6.10 5.08
CA ILE A 31 9.51 5.49 4.07
C ILE A 31 9.39 3.96 4.11
N LYS A 32 9.46 3.36 5.30
CA LYS A 32 9.28 1.91 5.47
C LYS A 32 7.90 1.47 4.98
N ARG A 33 6.86 2.22 5.33
CA ARG A 33 5.47 1.98 4.90
C ARG A 33 5.35 2.02 3.38
N SER A 34 5.81 3.10 2.76
CA SER A 34 5.76 3.31 1.32
C SER A 34 6.50 2.19 0.57
N THR A 35 7.67 1.79 1.07
CA THR A 35 8.46 0.69 0.49
C THR A 35 7.70 -0.64 0.52
N ILE A 36 7.06 -0.98 1.64
CA ILE A 36 6.31 -2.23 1.77
C ILE A 36 5.06 -2.23 0.89
N LEU A 37 4.35 -1.10 0.82
CA LEU A 37 3.21 -0.92 -0.06
C LEU A 37 3.62 -1.05 -1.55
N ASP A 38 4.76 -0.50 -1.96
CA ASP A 38 5.27 -0.65 -3.33
C ASP A 38 5.61 -2.12 -3.66
N LEU A 39 6.20 -2.86 -2.73
CA LEU A 39 6.49 -4.28 -2.92
C LEU A 39 5.23 -5.11 -3.09
N VAL A 40 4.16 -4.80 -2.37
CA VAL A 40 2.84 -5.43 -2.56
C VAL A 40 2.26 -5.05 -3.92
N ARG A 41 2.24 -3.76 -4.24
CA ARG A 41 1.72 -3.23 -5.52
C ARG A 41 2.40 -3.86 -6.74
N ARG A 42 3.69 -4.20 -6.62
CA ARG A 42 4.50 -4.83 -7.68
C ARG A 42 4.51 -6.36 -7.60
N HIS A 43 3.64 -6.95 -6.78
CA HIS A 43 3.50 -8.40 -6.60
C HIS A 43 4.79 -9.10 -6.16
N LYS A 44 5.68 -8.38 -5.45
CA LYS A 44 6.93 -8.94 -4.92
C LYS A 44 6.74 -9.62 -3.57
N ILE A 45 5.70 -9.23 -2.83
CA ILE A 45 5.27 -9.87 -1.59
C ILE A 45 3.74 -9.92 -1.54
N SER A 46 3.19 -10.87 -0.77
CA SER A 46 1.75 -10.95 -0.56
C SER A 46 1.23 -9.85 0.38
N LEU A 47 -0.08 -9.58 0.31
CA LEU A 47 -0.81 -8.66 1.20
C LEU A 47 -0.55 -8.99 2.69
N ARG A 48 -0.69 -10.27 3.04
CA ARG A 48 -0.48 -10.77 4.40
C ARG A 48 0.96 -10.53 4.86
N ARG A 49 1.92 -10.75 3.97
CA ARG A 49 3.33 -10.49 4.26
C ARG A 49 3.62 -8.99 4.48
N GLY A 50 2.96 -8.12 3.71
CA GLY A 50 3.04 -6.67 3.93
C GLY A 50 2.56 -6.27 5.33
N ALA A 51 1.41 -6.78 5.77
CA ALA A 51 0.88 -6.56 7.11
C ALA A 51 1.84 -7.02 8.22
N GLU A 52 2.40 -8.23 8.07
CA GLU A 52 3.40 -8.78 9.00
C GLU A 52 4.65 -7.90 9.12
N LEU A 53 5.17 -7.40 8.00
CA LEU A 53 6.39 -6.58 7.98
C LEU A 53 6.19 -5.19 8.62
N LEU A 54 4.96 -4.68 8.57
CA LEU A 54 4.55 -3.46 9.27
C LEU A 54 4.13 -3.70 10.72
N GLY A 55 3.94 -4.96 11.13
CA GLY A 55 3.47 -5.29 12.47
C GLY A 55 2.03 -4.83 12.74
N ILE A 56 1.19 -4.78 11.70
CA ILE A 56 -0.22 -4.38 11.81
C ILE A 56 -1.14 -5.56 11.43
N THR A 57 -2.41 -5.47 11.82
CA THR A 57 -3.40 -6.50 11.46
C THR A 57 -3.66 -6.49 9.96
N TYR A 58 -4.08 -7.64 9.41
CA TYR A 58 -4.46 -7.74 8.01
C TYR A 58 -5.54 -6.71 7.64
N ARG A 59 -6.54 -6.49 8.53
CA ARG A 59 -7.58 -5.49 8.31
C ARG A 59 -7.02 -4.07 8.17
N LYS A 60 -6.16 -3.64 9.11
CA LYS A 60 -5.52 -2.32 9.07
C LYS A 60 -4.65 -2.15 7.83
N PHE A 61 -4.05 -3.24 7.33
CA PHE A 61 -3.27 -3.20 6.09
C PHE A 61 -4.17 -2.99 4.87
N LEU A 62 -5.35 -3.61 4.81
CA LEU A 62 -6.32 -3.35 3.74
C LEU A 62 -6.84 -1.90 3.79
N ASP A 63 -7.13 -1.37 4.98
CA ASP A 63 -7.54 0.02 5.14
C ASP A 63 -6.43 0.97 4.62
N LEU A 64 -5.16 0.70 4.99
CA LEU A 64 -4.01 1.46 4.52
C LEU A 64 -3.83 1.38 2.99
N MET A 65 -4.03 0.20 2.39
CA MET A 65 -3.98 0.09 0.92
C MET A 65 -5.05 0.94 0.24
N GLY A 66 -6.24 1.02 0.84
CA GLY A 66 -7.33 1.88 0.37
C GLY A 66 -6.94 3.36 0.40
N GLU A 67 -6.35 3.84 1.50
CA GLU A 67 -5.84 5.20 1.64
C GLU A 67 -4.80 5.56 0.57
N HIS A 68 -3.95 4.58 0.20
CA HIS A 68 -2.91 4.73 -0.82
C HIS A 68 -3.36 4.36 -2.25
N ARG A 69 -4.66 4.09 -2.46
CA ARG A 69 -5.23 3.69 -3.77
C ARG A 69 -4.53 2.49 -4.41
N ILE A 70 -4.11 1.52 -3.61
CA ILE A 70 -3.53 0.27 -4.08
C ILE A 70 -4.64 -0.78 -4.16
N PRO A 71 -4.95 -1.31 -5.36
CA PRO A 71 -5.99 -2.31 -5.50
C PRO A 71 -5.57 -3.63 -4.83
N VAL A 72 -6.54 -4.32 -4.23
CA VAL A 72 -6.33 -5.65 -3.61
C VAL A 72 -6.31 -6.75 -4.67
N PHE A 73 -6.96 -6.50 -5.81
CA PHE A 73 -7.10 -7.43 -6.93
C PHE A 73 -6.62 -6.77 -8.22
N ASP A 74 -5.93 -7.53 -9.07
CA ASP A 74 -5.64 -7.10 -10.42
C ASP A 74 -6.87 -7.34 -11.29
N TYR A 75 -7.62 -6.28 -11.55
CA TYR A 75 -8.76 -6.34 -12.45
C TYR A 75 -8.26 -6.36 -13.90
N GLU A 76 -8.61 -7.40 -14.64
CA GLU A 76 -8.42 -7.41 -16.08
C GLU A 76 -9.28 -6.34 -16.76
N LYS A 77 -8.86 -5.92 -17.97
CA LYS A 77 -9.70 -5.03 -18.79
C LYS A 77 -11.05 -5.71 -19.08
N GLY A 78 -12.14 -4.96 -18.84
CA GLY A 78 -13.50 -5.46 -19.01
C GLY A 78 -13.93 -6.49 -17.95
N TRP A 79 -13.17 -6.64 -16.84
CA TRP A 79 -13.55 -7.52 -15.74
C TRP A 79 -14.94 -7.17 -15.19
N LEU A 80 -15.22 -5.87 -14.97
CA LEU A 80 -16.51 -5.43 -14.48
C LEU A 80 -17.66 -5.78 -15.46
N ASP A 81 -17.47 -5.56 -16.75
CA ASP A 81 -18.48 -5.91 -17.77
C ASP A 81 -18.75 -7.42 -17.82
N LYS A 82 -17.71 -8.24 -17.62
CA LYS A 82 -17.85 -9.70 -17.50
C LYS A 82 -18.64 -10.08 -16.25
N GLU A 83 -18.34 -9.47 -15.11
CA GLU A 83 -19.03 -9.75 -13.85
C GLU A 83 -20.50 -9.34 -13.93
N LEU A 84 -20.82 -8.14 -14.41
CA LEU A 84 -22.19 -7.62 -14.50
C LEU A 84 -23.11 -8.49 -15.38
N LYS A 85 -22.59 -9.15 -16.41
CA LYS A 85 -23.37 -10.10 -17.22
C LYS A 85 -23.93 -11.26 -16.39
N ASN A 86 -23.24 -11.64 -15.32
CA ASN A 86 -23.64 -12.73 -14.42
C ASN A 86 -24.60 -12.27 -13.30
N PHE A 87 -24.90 -10.96 -13.19
CA PHE A 87 -25.85 -10.43 -12.23
C PHE A 87 -27.23 -10.19 -12.88
N PRO A 88 -28.24 -11.06 -12.66
CA PRO A 88 -29.53 -11.02 -13.36
C PRO A 88 -30.33 -9.74 -13.14
N ALA A 89 -30.05 -8.97 -12.08
CA ALA A 89 -30.73 -7.72 -11.75
C ALA A 89 -30.44 -6.54 -12.70
N PHE A 90 -29.51 -6.69 -13.66
CA PHE A 90 -29.12 -5.62 -14.60
C PHE A 90 -29.60 -5.86 -16.04
N HIS A 91 -30.38 -6.91 -16.30
CA HIS A 91 -30.90 -7.25 -17.64
C HIS A 91 -32.34 -6.80 -17.90
N GLU A 92 -33.01 -6.18 -16.93
CA GLU A 92 -34.34 -5.58 -17.12
C GLU A 92 -34.26 -4.06 -17.21
N LYS A 93 -34.11 -3.56 -18.45
CA LYS A 93 -34.76 -2.33 -18.94
C LYS A 93 -34.82 -2.33 -20.45
#